data_AF-A0A7S1T1T8-F1
#
_entry.id   AF-A0A7S1T1T8-F1
#
_cell.length_a   1.000
_cell.length_b   1.000
_cell.length_c   1.000
_cell.angle_alpha   90.00
_cell.angle_beta   90.00
_cell.angle_gamma   90.00
#
_symmetry.space_group_name_H-M   'P 1'
#
loop_
_entity.id
_entity.type
_entity.pdbx_description
1 polymer ?
#
loop_
_entity_poly.entity_id
_entity_poly.type
_entity_poly.pdbx_seq_one_letter_code
_entity_poly.pdbx_strand_id
1 'polypeptide(L)'
;AFPLLAYSSRRSDWRVYQRVSSAPYVSRTRASATGTASASASSNGSAPEVSEKKPLKVLVAGGGIGGLAAAIACRQQGLDVTVFEKVNEYKPFGGPIQLQCNALGALECIAPDVLEQVISAGTVTGDRVNGLLDGESGEWFYRFDTRKPCFKHGLPLTTVVSRFDLLDFLRQAAGESVHSGCRVVSYENTASGVKVTLDDGTVHHGDVLIGADGIRSKVRAQMRNEVNGPPLKYAGYAVYTAVCDYTGIHTDTDKTGYQVFLGPKQYFVSSDVGNGQQQYYAFLDVPAGGDDKWAKCEEWDNYRDMLMDRFGDWCPAVVERLQCTRPEDVERRDVNDLAPDPRWVDGNVALLGDACHAVQPNLGQGGGQAIESSFVLAQELAKASGPNEVNAALMRYSMRRFLRTGAIHGLSRMASIMNTTYKRFLGSEPYDFYPQPVKKMWEKVEEMHIPHPGRVVGQIAVMATMDAVLDYVGYGSNIPQPLGGAAHGNGTHRIPRCQVPGISSPKRNLEEADFKMRGMPGLAK
;
A
#
# COMPACT_ATOMS: atom_id res chain seq x y z
N ALA A 1 -26.65 -40.44 -13.32
CA ALA A 1 -25.79 -41.23 -12.42
C ALA A 1 -24.45 -41.45 -13.11
N PHE A 2 -23.49 -40.56 -12.83
CA PHE A 2 -22.08 -40.63 -13.24
C PHE A 2 -21.27 -40.00 -12.08
N PRO A 3 -20.08 -40.53 -11.73
CA PRO A 3 -19.55 -40.41 -10.38
C PRO A 3 -18.70 -39.16 -10.17
N LEU A 4 -18.84 -38.61 -8.95
CA LEU A 4 -18.00 -37.60 -8.33
C LEU A 4 -16.55 -38.10 -8.22
N LEU A 5 -15.59 -37.33 -8.75
CA LEU A 5 -14.17 -37.44 -8.40
C LEU A 5 -13.84 -36.34 -7.39
N ALA A 6 -13.65 -36.76 -6.14
CA ALA A 6 -13.18 -35.93 -5.05
C ALA A 6 -11.68 -35.64 -5.21
N TYR A 7 -11.32 -34.35 -5.25
CA TYR A 7 -9.93 -33.91 -5.19
C TYR A 7 -9.47 -33.88 -3.72
N SER A 8 -8.57 -34.80 -3.35
CA SER A 8 -7.96 -34.85 -2.03
C SER A 8 -6.85 -33.82 -1.91
N SER A 9 -6.97 -32.88 -0.96
CA SER A 9 -5.91 -31.97 -0.55
C SER A 9 -4.76 -32.74 0.11
N ARG A 10 -3.61 -32.84 -0.57
CA ARG A 10 -2.36 -33.28 0.07
C ARG A 10 -1.70 -32.08 0.74
N ARG A 11 -1.92 -31.94 2.05
CA ARG A 11 -1.00 -31.22 2.94
C ARG A 11 0.21 -32.14 3.16
N SER A 12 1.38 -31.74 2.69
CA SER A 12 2.63 -32.42 3.00
C SER A 12 3.30 -31.76 4.21
N ASP A 13 3.48 -32.58 5.24
CA ASP A 13 4.20 -32.30 6.48
C ASP A 13 5.63 -31.80 6.24
N TRP A 14 6.00 -30.72 6.93
CA TRP A 14 7.38 -30.44 7.30
C TRP A 14 7.42 -30.06 8.78
N ARG A 15 7.71 -31.05 9.62
CA ARG A 15 8.22 -30.87 10.99
C ARG A 15 9.69 -31.29 11.00
N VAL A 16 10.42 -30.69 11.95
CA VAL A 16 11.78 -30.99 12.42
C VAL A 16 12.88 -30.12 11.80
N TYR A 17 13.20 -29.01 12.48
CA TYR A 17 14.44 -28.88 13.26
C TYR A 17 14.23 -27.84 14.38
N GLN A 18 14.45 -28.27 15.64
CA GLN A 18 14.48 -27.43 16.84
C GLN A 18 15.80 -27.67 17.60
N ARG A 19 16.21 -26.63 18.36
CA ARG A 19 17.35 -26.49 19.30
C ARG A 19 18.65 -26.10 18.61
N VAL A 20 19.37 -25.03 19.00
CA VAL A 20 19.93 -24.60 20.31
C VAL A 20 20.14 -23.06 20.21
N SER A 21 19.88 -22.15 21.16
CA SER A 21 20.43 -21.96 22.51
C SER A 21 19.65 -20.85 23.22
N SER A 22 19.24 -21.09 24.46
CA SER A 22 18.70 -20.10 25.40
C SER A 22 19.82 -19.56 26.28
N ALA A 23 20.00 -18.24 26.35
CA ALA A 23 20.84 -17.57 27.35
C ALA A 23 20.00 -16.58 28.17
N PRO A 24 20.19 -16.51 29.50
CA PRO A 24 19.29 -15.80 30.40
C PRO A 24 19.54 -14.29 30.44
N TYR A 25 18.44 -13.56 30.60
CA TYR A 25 18.36 -12.12 30.80
C TYR A 25 18.99 -11.74 32.15
N VAL A 26 20.06 -10.93 32.14
CA VAL A 26 20.71 -10.42 33.35
C VAL A 26 19.96 -9.19 33.85
N SER A 27 19.35 -9.32 35.02
CA SER A 27 18.74 -8.22 35.78
C SER A 27 19.80 -7.22 36.23
N ARG A 28 19.66 -5.95 35.85
CA ARG A 28 20.41 -4.83 36.46
C ARG A 28 19.61 -4.28 37.64
N THR A 29 20.08 -4.60 38.84
CA THR A 29 19.75 -3.90 40.09
C THR A 29 20.28 -2.46 40.03
N ARG A 30 19.42 -1.47 40.26
CA ARG A 30 19.81 -0.06 40.43
C ARG A 30 19.81 0.26 41.92
N ALA A 31 20.95 0.76 42.41
CA ALA A 31 21.17 1.14 43.80
C ALA A 31 20.29 2.32 44.21
N SER A 32 19.73 2.24 45.43
CA SER A 32 19.03 3.34 46.09
C SER A 32 20.03 4.38 46.59
N ALA A 33 19.84 5.64 46.23
CA ALA A 33 20.39 6.77 46.94
C ALA A 33 19.24 7.56 47.57
N THR A 34 19.18 7.50 48.89
CA THR A 34 18.31 8.29 49.76
C THR A 34 18.79 9.74 49.77
N GLY A 35 17.91 10.67 49.40
CA GLY A 35 18.13 12.10 49.51
C GLY A 35 16.81 12.79 49.86
N THR A 36 16.60 13.01 51.16
CA THR A 36 15.49 13.78 51.72
C THR A 36 15.73 15.27 51.48
N ALA A 37 14.79 15.95 50.81
CA ALA A 37 14.62 17.39 50.90
C ALA A 37 13.13 17.72 50.83
N SER A 38 12.59 18.21 51.95
CA SER A 38 11.24 18.73 52.10
C SER A 38 11.12 20.11 51.47
N ALA A 39 10.10 20.33 50.64
CA ALA A 39 9.58 21.67 50.36
C ALA A 39 8.07 21.61 50.08
N SER A 40 7.39 22.61 50.60
CA SER A 40 5.96 22.76 50.85
C SER A 40 5.08 22.91 49.61
N ALA A 41 3.81 22.55 49.80
CA ALA A 41 2.70 22.57 48.86
C ALA A 41 2.44 23.93 48.17
N SER A 42 2.08 23.85 46.88
CA SER A 42 1.09 24.74 46.26
C SER A 42 0.22 23.89 45.33
N SER A 43 -1.07 23.81 45.65
CA SER A 43 -2.07 23.04 44.92
C SER A 43 -2.58 23.85 43.72
N ASN A 44 -1.94 23.69 42.57
CA ASN A 44 -2.60 23.89 41.28
C ASN A 44 -2.92 22.50 40.74
N GLY A 45 -4.18 22.25 40.38
CA GLY A 45 -4.61 20.96 39.84
C GLY A 45 -3.85 20.64 38.55
N SER A 46 -2.77 19.88 38.67
CA SER A 46 -2.07 19.31 37.53
C SER A 46 -2.94 18.22 36.94
N ALA A 47 -3.16 18.28 35.62
CA ALA A 47 -3.67 17.15 34.87
C ALA A 47 -2.81 15.92 35.21
N PRO A 48 -3.40 14.72 35.39
CA PRO A 48 -2.64 13.55 35.79
C PRO A 48 -1.51 13.29 34.78
N GLU A 49 -0.28 13.20 35.27
CA GLU A 49 0.90 12.85 34.47
C GLU A 49 0.77 11.42 33.93
N VAL A 50 1.20 11.22 32.69
CA VAL A 50 1.26 9.88 32.07
C VAL A 50 2.30 9.06 32.82
N SER A 51 1.92 7.87 33.27
CA SER A 51 2.82 6.92 33.92
C SER A 51 2.50 5.51 33.48
N GLU A 52 3.41 4.55 33.71
CA GLU A 52 3.12 3.12 33.48
C GLU A 52 1.84 2.65 34.21
N LYS A 53 1.45 3.34 35.30
CA LYS A 53 0.23 3.03 36.07
C LYS A 53 -1.03 3.72 35.54
N LYS A 54 -0.89 4.70 34.63
CA LYS A 54 -1.97 5.45 33.97
C LYS A 54 -1.51 5.84 32.56
N PRO A 55 -1.53 4.89 31.61
CA PRO A 55 -1.17 5.16 30.23
C PRO A 55 -2.23 6.04 29.54
N LEU A 56 -1.85 6.73 28.45
CA LEU A 56 -2.82 7.45 27.63
C LEU A 56 -3.79 6.45 26.99
N LYS A 57 -5.07 6.80 27.01
CA LYS A 57 -6.16 6.04 26.41
C LYS A 57 -6.43 6.51 24.98
N VAL A 58 -6.14 5.66 24.01
CA VAL A 58 -6.25 5.90 22.58
C VAL A 58 -7.45 5.16 22.02
N LEU A 59 -8.39 5.89 21.43
CA LEU A 59 -9.53 5.34 20.70
C LEU A 59 -9.20 5.36 19.21
N VAL A 60 -9.53 4.29 18.48
CA VAL A 60 -9.30 4.18 17.03
C VAL A 60 -10.63 3.93 16.33
N ALA A 61 -11.01 4.80 15.41
CA ALA A 61 -12.16 4.62 14.53
C ALA A 61 -11.71 3.92 13.24
N GLY A 62 -12.03 2.63 13.10
CA GLY A 62 -11.71 1.80 11.95
C GLY A 62 -10.63 0.75 12.23
N GLY A 63 -10.94 -0.51 11.94
CA GLY A 63 -10.06 -1.69 12.02
C GLY A 63 -9.47 -2.10 10.67
N GLY A 64 -9.24 -1.16 9.75
CA GLY A 64 -8.44 -1.44 8.55
C GLY A 64 -6.96 -1.68 8.88
N ILE A 65 -6.15 -1.95 7.84
CA ILE A 65 -4.69 -2.16 7.98
C ILE A 65 -4.03 -1.05 8.82
N GLY A 66 -4.35 0.22 8.55
CA GLY A 66 -3.83 1.36 9.31
C GLY A 66 -4.29 1.38 10.76
N GLY A 67 -5.58 1.20 11.03
CA GLY A 67 -6.11 1.24 12.40
C GLY A 67 -5.57 0.11 13.28
N LEU A 68 -5.49 -1.12 12.74
CA LEU A 68 -4.90 -2.25 13.46
C LEU A 68 -3.39 -2.07 13.67
N ALA A 69 -2.66 -1.61 12.67
CA ALA A 69 -1.23 -1.30 12.83
C ALA A 69 -0.99 -0.20 13.87
N ALA A 70 -1.83 0.85 13.91
CA ALA A 70 -1.76 1.89 14.91
C ALA A 70 -2.04 1.34 16.31
N ALA A 71 -3.03 0.45 16.46
CA ALA A 71 -3.34 -0.15 17.74
C ALA A 71 -2.19 -0.98 18.30
N ILE A 72 -1.58 -1.83 17.47
CA ILE A 72 -0.41 -2.61 17.88
C ILE A 72 0.76 -1.69 18.22
N ALA A 73 1.04 -0.69 17.37
CA ALA A 73 2.15 0.25 17.58
C ALA A 73 1.99 1.05 18.88
N CYS A 74 0.79 1.55 19.17
CA CYS A 74 0.48 2.27 20.41
C CYS A 74 0.61 1.36 21.64
N ARG A 75 0.12 0.11 21.58
CA ARG A 75 0.26 -0.86 22.67
C ARG A 75 1.73 -1.18 22.97
N GLN A 76 2.57 -1.30 21.95
CA GLN A 76 4.02 -1.51 22.14
C GLN A 76 4.71 -0.34 22.85
N GLN A 77 4.14 0.86 22.77
CA GLN A 77 4.60 2.04 23.52
C GLN A 77 3.98 2.14 24.92
N GLY A 78 3.24 1.10 25.36
CA GLY A 78 2.59 1.06 26.67
C GLY A 78 1.29 1.88 26.74
N LEU A 79 0.70 2.27 25.61
CA LEU A 79 -0.57 3.01 25.59
C LEU A 79 -1.77 2.05 25.72
N ASP A 80 -2.86 2.52 26.35
CA ASP A 80 -4.14 1.80 26.41
C ASP A 80 -4.93 2.08 25.13
N VAL A 81 -5.35 1.05 24.41
CA VAL A 81 -5.93 1.22 23.06
C VAL A 81 -7.22 0.44 22.91
N THR A 82 -8.22 1.08 22.29
CA THR A 82 -9.49 0.48 21.88
C THR A 82 -9.76 0.81 20.41
N VAL A 83 -10.04 -0.21 19.59
CA VAL A 83 -10.38 -0.09 18.17
C VAL A 83 -11.85 -0.39 17.98
N PHE A 84 -12.56 0.48 17.26
CA PHE A 84 -13.96 0.29 16.86
C PHE A 84 -14.02 0.04 15.35
N GLU A 85 -14.40 -1.17 14.95
CA GLU A 85 -14.58 -1.56 13.56
C GLU A 85 -16.04 -1.78 13.23
N LYS A 86 -16.50 -1.18 12.12
CA LYS A 86 -17.90 -1.22 11.69
C LYS A 86 -18.36 -2.57 11.18
N VAL A 87 -17.47 -3.43 10.68
CA VAL A 87 -17.83 -4.79 10.23
C VAL A 87 -17.84 -5.77 11.40
N ASN A 88 -18.76 -6.73 11.37
CA ASN A 88 -18.80 -7.80 12.37
C ASN A 88 -17.69 -8.84 12.16
N GLU A 89 -17.36 -9.09 10.90
CA GLU A 89 -16.36 -10.06 10.48
C GLU A 89 -15.61 -9.52 9.25
N TYR A 90 -14.31 -9.79 9.19
CA TYR A 90 -13.56 -9.60 7.96
C TYR A 90 -13.95 -10.69 6.99
N LYS A 91 -14.18 -10.33 5.72
CA LYS A 91 -14.46 -11.28 4.64
C LYS A 91 -13.32 -11.23 3.64
N PRO A 92 -13.01 -12.35 2.95
CA PRO A 92 -12.17 -12.32 1.77
C PRO A 92 -12.78 -11.37 0.74
N PHE A 93 -12.24 -10.15 0.66
CA PHE A 93 -12.74 -9.11 -0.22
C PHE A 93 -11.61 -8.19 -0.66
N GLY A 94 -11.56 -7.94 -1.97
CA GLY A 94 -10.42 -7.32 -2.62
C GLY A 94 -9.25 -8.29 -2.73
N GLY A 95 -8.64 -8.32 -3.90
CA GLY A 95 -7.50 -9.22 -4.15
C GLY A 95 -6.28 -8.92 -3.29
N PRO A 96 -5.20 -9.71 -3.49
CA PRO A 96 -3.94 -9.59 -2.77
C PRO A 96 -3.39 -8.16 -2.69
N ILE A 97 -2.54 -7.93 -1.70
CA ILE A 97 -1.87 -6.66 -1.46
C ILE A 97 -0.36 -6.84 -1.56
N GLN A 98 0.29 -5.96 -2.30
CA GLN A 98 1.74 -5.87 -2.35
C GLN A 98 2.23 -4.97 -1.22
N LEU A 99 3.04 -5.51 -0.32
CA LEU A 99 3.76 -4.75 0.69
C LEU A 99 5.21 -4.57 0.25
N GLN A 100 5.59 -3.33 -0.02
CA GLN A 100 6.96 -2.96 -0.36
C GLN A 100 7.83 -2.85 0.88
N CYS A 101 9.14 -2.78 0.68
CA CYS A 101 10.14 -2.85 1.74
C CYS A 101 10.00 -1.76 2.82
N ASN A 102 9.49 -0.57 2.47
CA ASN A 102 9.16 0.47 3.44
C ASN A 102 8.08 -0.01 4.43
N ALA A 103 6.99 -0.56 3.91
CA ALA A 103 5.86 -1.03 4.71
C ALA A 103 6.25 -2.23 5.58
N LEU A 104 6.99 -3.19 5.01
CA LEU A 104 7.48 -4.35 5.74
C LEU A 104 8.51 -3.96 6.81
N GLY A 105 9.36 -2.96 6.55
CA GLY A 105 10.28 -2.41 7.54
C GLY A 105 9.58 -1.71 8.69
N ALA A 106 8.47 -1.02 8.43
CA ALA A 106 7.63 -0.46 9.48
C ALA A 106 6.87 -1.54 10.26
N LEU A 107 6.33 -2.54 9.56
CA LEU A 107 5.69 -3.69 10.19
C LEU A 107 6.66 -4.49 11.06
N GLU A 108 7.93 -4.60 10.67
CA GLU A 108 8.99 -5.21 11.49
C GLU A 108 9.14 -4.52 12.85
N CYS A 109 9.06 -3.19 12.87
CA CYS A 109 9.10 -2.41 14.10
C CYS A 109 7.83 -2.57 14.93
N ILE A 110 6.66 -2.58 14.28
CA ILE A 110 5.34 -2.58 14.94
C ILE A 110 4.94 -3.97 15.43
N ALA A 111 5.26 -5.01 14.68
CA ALA A 111 4.74 -6.36 14.88
C ALA A 111 5.65 -7.39 14.18
N PRO A 112 6.83 -7.69 14.73
CA PRO A 112 7.78 -8.61 14.11
C PRO A 112 7.18 -10.00 13.87
N ASP A 113 6.32 -10.50 14.76
CA ASP A 113 5.64 -11.79 14.59
C ASP A 113 4.65 -11.78 13.41
N VAL A 114 3.92 -10.66 13.23
CA VAL A 114 3.02 -10.48 12.09
C VAL A 114 3.82 -10.39 10.79
N LEU A 115 4.99 -9.74 10.81
CA LEU A 115 5.89 -9.73 9.66
C LEU A 115 6.30 -11.16 9.26
N GLU A 116 6.68 -12.01 10.21
CA GLU A 116 7.04 -13.40 9.90
C GLU A 116 5.85 -14.18 9.32
N GLN A 117 4.63 -13.97 9.84
CA GLN A 117 3.41 -14.54 9.27
C GLN A 117 3.17 -14.06 7.84
N VAL A 118 3.34 -12.77 7.57
CA VAL A 118 3.21 -12.17 6.23
C VAL A 118 4.24 -12.75 5.25
N ILE A 119 5.51 -12.88 5.67
CA ILE A 119 6.56 -13.47 4.82
C ILE A 119 6.28 -14.95 4.57
N SER A 120 5.82 -15.68 5.59
CA SER A 120 5.54 -17.11 5.48
C SER A 120 4.31 -17.43 4.62
N ALA A 121 3.26 -16.60 4.67
CA ALA A 121 2.04 -16.78 3.89
C ALA A 121 2.10 -16.11 2.51
N GLY A 122 3.00 -15.14 2.35
CA GLY A 122 3.11 -14.34 1.14
C GLY A 122 4.10 -14.89 0.12
N THR A 123 4.10 -14.23 -1.03
CA THR A 123 4.94 -14.51 -2.17
C THR A 123 5.95 -13.38 -2.37
N VAL A 124 7.23 -13.69 -2.23
CA VAL A 124 8.31 -12.70 -2.45
C VAL A 124 8.44 -12.42 -3.94
N THR A 125 8.24 -11.16 -4.34
CA THR A 125 8.40 -10.68 -5.72
C THR A 125 9.57 -9.71 -5.86
N GLY A 126 10.05 -9.14 -4.75
CA GLY A 126 11.11 -8.13 -4.73
C GLY A 126 12.50 -8.63 -5.15
N ASP A 127 12.71 -9.95 -5.22
CA ASP A 127 13.95 -10.61 -5.66
C ASP A 127 13.96 -11.02 -7.14
N ARG A 128 12.90 -10.70 -7.88
CA ARG A 128 12.68 -11.08 -9.28
C ARG A 128 12.69 -9.87 -10.21
N VAL A 129 12.64 -10.13 -11.52
CA VAL A 129 12.48 -9.08 -12.53
C VAL A 129 11.10 -8.46 -12.39
N ASN A 130 11.07 -7.15 -12.21
CA ASN A 130 9.86 -6.33 -12.14
C ASN A 130 9.99 -5.22 -13.18
N GLY A 131 8.91 -4.68 -13.75
CA GLY A 131 9.07 -3.56 -14.68
C GLY A 131 7.90 -3.22 -15.60
N LEU A 132 8.24 -2.40 -16.59
CA LEU A 132 7.37 -1.90 -17.64
C LEU A 132 7.64 -2.65 -18.95
N LEU A 133 6.58 -3.01 -19.66
CA LEU A 133 6.60 -3.68 -20.95
C LEU A 133 5.68 -2.92 -21.91
N ASP A 134 5.95 -3.05 -23.20
CA ASP A 134 4.99 -2.69 -24.23
C ASP A 134 3.82 -3.70 -24.22
N GLY A 135 2.59 -3.22 -24.21
CA GLY A 135 1.41 -4.08 -24.06
C GLY A 135 1.12 -4.99 -25.25
N GLU A 136 1.43 -4.51 -26.45
CA GLU A 136 1.19 -5.26 -27.70
C GLU A 136 2.35 -6.22 -28.01
N SER A 137 3.61 -5.76 -27.93
CA SER A 137 4.74 -6.63 -28.24
C SER A 137 5.19 -7.51 -27.08
N GLY A 138 4.89 -7.13 -25.84
CA GLY A 138 5.41 -7.79 -24.64
C GLY A 138 6.91 -7.55 -24.41
N GLU A 139 7.53 -6.61 -25.14
CA GLU A 139 8.94 -6.29 -24.96
C GLU A 139 9.17 -5.39 -23.75
N TRP A 140 10.28 -5.60 -23.05
CA TRP A 140 10.64 -4.80 -21.88
C TRP A 140 10.98 -3.36 -22.27
N PHE A 141 10.20 -2.43 -21.74
CA PHE A 141 10.47 -1.01 -21.79
C PHE A 141 11.45 -0.58 -20.69
N TYR A 142 11.27 -1.08 -19.47
CA TYR A 142 12.19 -0.83 -18.36
C TYR A 142 12.08 -1.91 -17.29
N ARG A 143 13.19 -2.27 -16.62
CA ARG A 143 13.21 -3.21 -15.49
C ARG A 143 13.54 -2.47 -14.19
N PHE A 144 12.67 -2.60 -13.20
CA PHE A 144 12.85 -2.08 -11.85
C PHE A 144 13.80 -2.97 -11.04
N ASP A 145 14.78 -2.36 -10.38
CA ASP A 145 15.55 -3.01 -9.33
C ASP A 145 14.90 -2.73 -7.97
N THR A 146 13.87 -3.51 -7.65
CA THR A 146 13.17 -3.42 -6.35
C THR A 146 13.99 -3.99 -5.19
N ARG A 147 15.05 -4.75 -5.47
CA ARG A 147 15.91 -5.37 -4.46
C ARG A 147 16.91 -4.37 -3.90
N LYS A 148 17.47 -3.51 -4.74
CA LYS A 148 18.46 -2.49 -4.38
C LYS A 148 18.09 -1.63 -3.16
N PRO A 149 16.89 -1.01 -3.06
CA PRO A 149 16.52 -0.25 -1.86
C PRO A 149 16.42 -1.16 -0.63
N CYS A 150 15.97 -2.41 -0.79
CA CYS A 150 15.94 -3.37 0.30
C CYS A 150 17.36 -3.64 0.82
N PHE A 151 18.29 -3.96 -0.07
CA PHE A 151 19.68 -4.30 0.27
C PHE A 151 20.41 -3.11 0.91
N LYS A 152 20.32 -1.94 0.29
CA LYS A 152 20.97 -0.69 0.74
C LYS A 152 20.57 -0.32 2.17
N HIS A 153 19.32 -0.59 2.55
CA HIS A 153 18.73 -0.15 3.83
C HIS A 153 18.42 -1.30 4.79
N GLY A 154 18.84 -2.53 4.47
CA GLY A 154 18.62 -3.71 5.32
C GLY A 154 17.14 -4.06 5.56
N LEU A 155 16.27 -3.78 4.59
CA LEU A 155 14.81 -3.98 4.71
C LEU A 155 14.36 -5.37 4.21
N PRO A 156 13.18 -5.84 4.61
CA PRO A 156 12.56 -7.02 4.00
C PRO A 156 12.27 -6.82 2.51
N LEU A 157 12.28 -7.91 1.75
CA LEU A 157 11.96 -7.89 0.31
C LEU A 157 10.46 -7.71 0.08
N THR A 158 10.11 -6.99 -0.99
CA THR A 158 8.71 -6.81 -1.41
C THR A 158 7.99 -8.16 -1.49
N THR A 159 6.85 -8.24 -0.82
CA THR A 159 6.06 -9.45 -0.65
C THR A 159 4.60 -9.17 -0.97
N VAL A 160 3.97 -10.06 -1.71
CA VAL A 160 2.53 -10.03 -2.02
C VAL A 160 1.83 -11.04 -1.14
N VAL A 161 0.80 -10.61 -0.42
CA VAL A 161 0.06 -11.47 0.51
C VAL A 161 -1.45 -11.28 0.31
N SER A 162 -2.22 -12.31 0.64
CA SER A 162 -3.67 -12.17 0.79
C SER A 162 -3.97 -11.00 1.72
N ARG A 163 -4.79 -10.05 1.25
CA ARG A 163 -5.21 -8.91 2.07
C ARG A 163 -6.03 -9.36 3.28
N PHE A 164 -6.80 -10.43 3.10
CA PHE A 164 -7.56 -11.04 4.18
C PHE A 164 -6.61 -11.61 5.25
N ASP A 165 -5.57 -12.34 4.85
CA ASP A 165 -4.61 -12.93 5.79
C ASP A 165 -3.86 -11.83 6.54
N LEU A 166 -3.41 -10.78 5.85
CA LEU A 166 -2.78 -9.62 6.49
C LEU A 166 -3.69 -8.98 7.55
N LEU A 167 -4.98 -8.78 7.23
CA LEU A 167 -5.94 -8.22 8.17
C LEU A 167 -6.17 -9.15 9.36
N ASP A 168 -6.28 -10.46 9.14
CA ASP A 168 -6.47 -11.41 10.23
C ASP A 168 -5.23 -11.51 11.13
N PHE A 169 -4.02 -11.54 10.57
CA PHE A 169 -2.78 -11.50 11.35
C PHE A 169 -2.69 -10.23 12.21
N LEU A 170 -2.98 -9.07 11.64
CA LEU A 170 -3.01 -7.80 12.37
C LEU A 170 -4.11 -7.79 13.44
N ARG A 171 -5.29 -8.32 13.13
CA ARG A 171 -6.41 -8.41 14.08
C ARG A 171 -6.07 -9.32 15.26
N GLN A 172 -5.50 -10.49 15.00
CA GLN A 172 -5.05 -11.41 16.03
C GLN A 172 -3.98 -10.77 16.93
N ALA A 173 -3.03 -10.04 16.34
CA ALA A 173 -2.00 -9.33 17.10
C ALA A 173 -2.55 -8.14 17.91
N ALA A 174 -3.57 -7.43 17.41
CA ALA A 174 -4.27 -6.39 18.16
C ALA A 174 -5.12 -6.98 19.31
N GLY A 175 -5.58 -8.23 19.16
CA GLY A 175 -6.24 -9.01 20.20
C GLY A 175 -7.54 -8.38 20.71
N GLU A 176 -7.75 -8.41 22.02
CA GLU A 176 -8.97 -7.96 22.70
C GLU A 176 -9.24 -6.45 22.59
N SER A 177 -8.29 -5.67 22.07
CA SER A 177 -8.50 -4.23 21.84
C SER A 177 -9.50 -3.93 20.72
N VAL A 178 -9.85 -4.93 19.89
CA VAL A 178 -10.69 -4.74 18.70
C VAL A 178 -12.15 -5.10 18.98
N HIS A 179 -13.01 -4.09 18.90
CA HIS A 179 -14.46 -4.23 18.99
C HIS A 179 -15.08 -4.15 17.59
N SER A 180 -15.59 -5.29 17.12
CA SER A 180 -16.25 -5.43 15.81
C SER A 180 -17.74 -5.10 15.91
N GLY A 181 -18.35 -4.70 14.79
CA GLY A 181 -19.74 -4.25 14.76
C GLY A 181 -19.99 -2.91 15.45
N CYS A 182 -18.92 -2.15 15.76
CA CYS A 182 -18.98 -0.87 16.45
C CYS A 182 -18.52 0.23 15.50
N ARG A 183 -19.43 1.13 15.10
CA ARG A 183 -19.06 2.24 14.22
C ARG A 183 -19.01 3.55 14.99
N VAL A 184 -17.86 4.23 14.96
CA VAL A 184 -17.78 5.63 15.38
C VAL A 184 -18.58 6.51 14.44
N VAL A 185 -19.50 7.30 14.98
CA VAL A 185 -20.36 8.21 14.19
C VAL A 185 -20.06 9.68 14.43
N SER A 186 -19.56 10.03 15.62
CA SER A 186 -19.14 11.40 15.93
C SER A 186 -18.12 11.43 17.06
N TYR A 187 -17.47 12.58 17.21
CA TYR A 187 -16.61 12.88 18.34
C TYR A 187 -16.84 14.29 18.89
N GLU A 188 -16.39 14.56 20.11
CA GLU A 188 -16.33 15.91 20.68
C GLU A 188 -14.98 16.07 21.39
N ASN A 189 -14.24 17.13 21.06
CA ASN A 189 -13.10 17.55 21.88
C ASN A 189 -13.64 18.06 23.22
N THR A 190 -13.04 17.60 24.32
CA THR A 190 -13.39 17.98 25.69
C THR A 190 -12.21 18.71 26.35
N ALA A 191 -12.40 19.28 27.54
CA ALA A 191 -11.32 19.95 28.26
C ALA A 191 -10.14 19.03 28.62
N SER A 192 -10.35 17.71 28.65
CA SER A 192 -9.36 16.73 29.12
C SER A 192 -9.12 15.57 28.15
N GLY A 193 -9.56 15.65 26.89
CA GLY A 193 -9.47 14.55 25.94
C GLY A 193 -10.57 14.58 24.89
N VAL A 194 -11.07 13.42 24.50
CA VAL A 194 -12.09 13.25 23.46
C VAL A 194 -13.24 12.34 23.95
N LYS A 195 -14.45 12.70 23.56
CA LYS A 195 -15.65 11.87 23.68
C LYS A 195 -15.99 11.32 22.30
N VAL A 196 -16.23 10.02 22.19
CA VAL A 196 -16.57 9.31 20.95
C VAL A 196 -17.95 8.69 21.10
N THR A 197 -18.82 8.90 20.11
CA THR A 197 -20.16 8.30 20.07
C THR A 197 -20.19 7.22 19.01
N LEU A 198 -20.71 6.05 19.38
CA LEU A 198 -20.93 4.92 18.49
C LEU A 198 -22.33 4.96 17.85
N ASP A 199 -22.59 4.12 16.86
CA ASP A 199 -23.84 4.07 16.12
C ASP A 199 -25.03 3.53 16.93
N ASP A 200 -24.78 2.81 18.01
CA ASP A 200 -25.79 2.40 19.01
C ASP A 200 -26.07 3.49 20.07
N GLY A 201 -25.37 4.62 20.02
CA GLY A 201 -25.45 5.71 20.99
C GLY A 201 -24.53 5.55 22.21
N THR A 202 -23.78 4.44 22.32
CA THR A 202 -22.79 4.23 23.37
C THR A 202 -21.67 5.28 23.26
N VAL A 203 -21.20 5.76 24.41
CA VAL A 203 -20.19 6.81 24.51
C VAL A 203 -18.92 6.28 25.15
N HIS A 204 -17.79 6.58 24.54
CA HIS A 204 -16.46 6.28 25.07
C HIS A 204 -15.65 7.56 25.27
N HIS A 205 -14.92 7.62 26.38
CA HIS A 205 -13.96 8.68 26.66
C HIS A 205 -12.54 8.15 26.51
N GLY A 206 -11.67 8.99 25.94
CA GLY A 206 -10.23 8.73 25.81
C GLY A 206 -9.43 10.03 25.77
N ASP A 207 -8.11 9.91 25.78
CA ASP A 207 -7.19 11.04 25.65
C ASP A 207 -6.93 11.38 24.17
N VAL A 208 -7.07 10.40 23.27
CA VAL A 208 -6.80 10.54 21.83
C VAL A 208 -7.87 9.81 21.01
N LEU A 209 -8.26 10.38 19.86
CA LEU A 209 -8.99 9.66 18.81
C LEU A 209 -8.14 9.62 17.53
N ILE A 210 -7.96 8.43 16.98
CA ILE A 210 -7.37 8.20 15.66
C ILE A 210 -8.48 7.85 14.67
N GLY A 211 -8.73 8.72 13.69
CA GLY A 211 -9.62 8.47 12.56
C GLY A 211 -8.92 7.66 11.46
N ALA A 212 -9.13 6.34 11.47
CA ALA A 212 -8.57 5.38 10.51
C ALA A 212 -9.68 4.70 9.67
N ASP A 213 -10.80 5.39 9.46
CA ASP A 213 -12.07 4.89 8.92
C ASP A 213 -12.17 5.00 7.39
N GLY A 214 -11.02 5.11 6.72
CA GLY A 214 -10.86 4.96 5.27
C GLY A 214 -11.19 6.22 4.45
N ILE A 215 -11.19 6.06 3.13
CA ILE A 215 -11.31 7.19 2.17
C ILE A 215 -12.60 8.02 2.33
N ARG A 216 -13.67 7.42 2.88
CA ARG A 216 -14.96 8.07 3.18
C ARG A 216 -15.10 8.41 4.67
N SER A 217 -13.99 8.75 5.32
CA SER A 217 -13.89 8.99 6.76
C SER A 217 -14.96 9.97 7.27
N LYS A 218 -15.74 9.52 8.25
CA LYS A 218 -16.69 10.35 9.00
C LYS A 218 -15.97 11.25 9.99
N VAL A 219 -14.88 10.77 10.59
CA VAL A 219 -14.04 11.57 11.49
C VAL A 219 -13.48 12.78 10.75
N ARG A 220 -12.95 12.58 9.53
CA ARG A 220 -12.52 13.68 8.65
C ARG A 220 -13.67 14.61 8.29
N ALA A 221 -14.80 14.05 7.88
CA ALA A 221 -15.93 14.85 7.44
C ALA A 221 -16.38 15.81 8.55
N GLN A 222 -16.46 15.32 9.79
CA GLN A 222 -16.77 16.13 10.96
C GLN A 222 -15.66 17.16 11.23
N MET A 223 -14.39 16.73 11.26
CA MET A 223 -13.22 17.60 11.49
C MET A 223 -13.18 18.82 10.57
N ARG A 224 -13.65 18.65 9.33
CA ARG A 224 -13.55 19.66 8.27
C ARG A 224 -14.89 20.29 7.88
N ASN A 225 -15.97 19.95 8.58
CA ASN A 225 -17.33 20.35 8.23
C ASN A 225 -17.72 20.00 6.77
N GLU A 226 -17.28 18.84 6.28
CA GLU A 226 -17.59 18.33 4.95
C GLU A 226 -18.96 17.62 4.96
N VAL A 227 -20.04 18.38 4.73
CA VAL A 227 -21.45 17.90 4.83
C VAL A 227 -21.74 16.66 3.98
N ASN A 228 -21.13 16.57 2.79
CA ASN A 228 -21.31 15.46 1.85
C ASN A 228 -20.20 14.39 1.96
N GLY A 229 -19.41 14.43 3.04
CA GLY A 229 -18.21 13.61 3.20
C GLY A 229 -17.01 14.13 2.41
N PRO A 230 -15.87 13.40 2.48
CA PRO A 230 -14.65 13.82 1.82
C PRO A 230 -14.81 13.99 0.29
N PRO A 231 -14.24 15.07 -0.30
CA PRO A 231 -14.41 15.37 -1.73
C PRO A 231 -13.51 14.48 -2.59
N LEU A 232 -13.93 13.22 -2.78
CA LEU A 232 -13.22 12.24 -3.60
C LEU A 232 -12.96 12.78 -5.01
N LYS A 233 -11.75 12.57 -5.51
CA LYS A 233 -11.37 12.96 -6.87
C LYS A 233 -11.20 11.71 -7.71
N TYR A 234 -12.06 11.57 -8.71
CA TYR A 234 -11.94 10.52 -9.70
C TYR A 234 -10.64 10.67 -10.48
N ALA A 235 -9.92 9.56 -10.65
CA ALA A 235 -8.59 9.56 -11.21
C ALA A 235 -8.56 9.63 -12.75
N GLY A 236 -9.72 9.51 -13.41
CA GLY A 236 -9.84 9.45 -14.87
C GLY A 236 -9.88 8.03 -15.43
N TYR A 237 -9.84 7.00 -14.58
CA TYR A 237 -9.84 5.61 -15.02
C TYR A 237 -10.58 4.68 -14.06
N ALA A 238 -11.10 3.60 -14.64
CA ALA A 238 -11.61 2.45 -13.92
C ALA A 238 -10.57 1.33 -13.93
N VAL A 239 -10.60 0.48 -12.91
CA VAL A 239 -9.78 -0.73 -12.82
C VAL A 239 -10.67 -1.96 -12.81
N TYR A 240 -10.29 -2.95 -13.62
CA TYR A 240 -10.88 -4.28 -13.65
C TYR A 240 -9.85 -5.26 -13.12
N THR A 241 -10.18 -6.01 -12.08
CA THR A 241 -9.22 -6.87 -11.39
C THR A 241 -9.80 -8.24 -11.12
N ALA A 242 -8.96 -9.25 -11.26
CA ALA A 242 -9.26 -10.62 -10.85
C ALA A 242 -7.96 -11.33 -10.45
N VAL A 243 -8.13 -12.47 -9.79
CA VAL A 243 -7.07 -13.48 -9.64
C VAL A 243 -7.38 -14.60 -10.62
N CYS A 244 -6.38 -15.03 -11.38
CA CYS A 244 -6.51 -16.12 -12.33
C CYS A 244 -5.50 -17.23 -12.03
N ASP A 245 -5.90 -18.47 -12.33
CA ASP A 245 -4.99 -19.60 -12.32
C ASP A 245 -4.01 -19.45 -13.49
N TYR A 246 -2.74 -19.48 -13.17
CA TYR A 246 -1.67 -19.12 -14.08
C TYR A 246 -1.11 -20.37 -14.77
N THR A 247 -0.93 -20.32 -16.10
CA THR A 247 -0.53 -21.49 -16.90
C THR A 247 0.98 -21.77 -16.89
N GLY A 248 1.81 -20.75 -16.64
CA GLY A 248 3.27 -20.84 -16.79
C GLY A 248 3.81 -20.54 -18.20
N ILE A 249 2.96 -20.41 -19.22
CA ILE A 249 3.40 -20.46 -20.64
C ILE A 249 4.08 -19.16 -21.07
N HIS A 250 3.49 -18.00 -20.77
CA HIS A 250 3.97 -16.71 -21.28
C HIS A 250 4.74 -15.86 -20.26
N THR A 251 4.84 -16.28 -19.00
CA THR A 251 5.56 -15.57 -17.94
C THR A 251 6.27 -16.54 -16.98
N ASP A 252 7.59 -16.64 -17.06
CA ASP A 252 8.34 -17.41 -16.06
C ASP A 252 8.27 -16.68 -14.70
N THR A 253 7.43 -17.18 -13.79
CA THR A 253 7.25 -16.59 -12.46
C THR A 253 8.46 -16.82 -11.56
N ASP A 254 9.31 -17.82 -11.80
CA ASP A 254 10.56 -17.93 -11.05
C ASP A 254 11.52 -16.78 -11.37
N LYS A 255 11.34 -16.15 -12.52
CA LYS A 255 12.14 -15.00 -12.96
C LYS A 255 11.44 -13.66 -12.84
N THR A 256 10.12 -13.62 -12.99
CA THR A 256 9.34 -12.38 -13.10
C THR A 256 8.35 -12.28 -11.94
N GLY A 257 8.39 -11.18 -11.19
CA GLY A 257 7.48 -10.95 -10.06
C GLY A 257 6.28 -10.08 -10.42
N TYR A 258 6.52 -9.00 -11.16
CA TYR A 258 5.56 -7.93 -11.42
C TYR A 258 5.77 -7.30 -12.80
N GLN A 259 4.68 -7.09 -13.54
CA GLN A 259 4.70 -6.60 -14.91
C GLN A 259 3.65 -5.50 -15.10
N VAL A 260 4.03 -4.42 -15.77
CA VAL A 260 3.10 -3.37 -16.23
C VAL A 260 3.21 -3.27 -17.74
N PHE A 261 2.16 -3.69 -18.43
CA PHE A 261 1.99 -3.65 -19.87
C PHE A 261 1.34 -2.32 -20.27
N LEU A 262 2.08 -1.48 -21.00
CA LEU A 262 1.70 -0.12 -21.35
C LEU A 262 0.98 -0.05 -22.69
N GLY A 263 -0.04 0.79 -22.77
CA GLY A 263 -0.78 1.07 -24.00
C GLY A 263 -1.38 2.48 -23.99
N PRO A 264 -1.89 2.95 -25.15
CA PRO A 264 -2.53 4.25 -25.23
C PRO A 264 -3.87 4.23 -24.49
N LYS A 265 -4.06 5.15 -23.54
CA LYS A 265 -5.28 5.30 -22.71
C LYS A 265 -5.66 4.07 -21.88
N GLN A 266 -4.78 3.09 -21.78
CA GLN A 266 -5.02 1.86 -21.04
C GLN A 266 -3.71 1.17 -20.69
N TYR A 267 -3.69 0.44 -19.58
CA TYR A 267 -2.54 -0.39 -19.23
C TYR A 267 -2.99 -1.59 -18.40
N PHE A 268 -2.18 -2.64 -18.39
CA PHE A 268 -2.48 -3.88 -17.72
C PHE A 268 -1.36 -4.22 -16.75
N VAL A 269 -1.68 -4.53 -15.51
CA VAL A 269 -0.70 -4.89 -14.48
C VAL A 269 -0.90 -6.33 -14.10
N SER A 270 0.18 -7.09 -13.91
CA SER A 270 0.12 -8.45 -13.37
C SER A 270 1.18 -8.63 -12.27
N SER A 271 0.81 -9.36 -11.22
CA SER A 271 1.71 -9.75 -10.14
C SER A 271 1.52 -11.22 -9.81
N ASP A 272 2.64 -11.92 -9.56
CA ASP A 272 2.59 -13.23 -8.91
C ASP A 272 2.05 -13.09 -7.48
N VAL A 273 1.11 -13.96 -7.13
CA VAL A 273 0.51 -14.05 -5.79
C VAL A 273 0.79 -15.40 -5.13
N GLY A 274 1.50 -16.30 -5.81
CA GLY A 274 1.86 -17.63 -5.33
C GLY A 274 0.83 -18.69 -5.72
N ASN A 275 1.13 -19.95 -5.35
CA ASN A 275 0.26 -21.12 -5.59
C ASN A 275 -0.18 -21.30 -7.05
N GLY A 276 0.63 -20.85 -8.01
CA GLY A 276 0.28 -20.90 -9.43
C GLY A 276 -0.83 -19.93 -9.81
N GLN A 277 -0.97 -18.81 -9.10
CA GLN A 277 -1.97 -17.78 -9.39
C GLN A 277 -1.31 -16.43 -9.64
N GLN A 278 -1.96 -15.60 -10.45
CA GLN A 278 -1.60 -14.20 -10.65
C GLN A 278 -2.79 -13.30 -10.40
N GLN A 279 -2.56 -12.14 -9.80
CA GLN A 279 -3.54 -11.07 -9.80
C GLN A 279 -3.21 -10.10 -10.93
N TYR A 280 -4.24 -9.64 -11.63
CA TYR A 280 -4.09 -8.54 -12.58
C TYR A 280 -5.02 -7.37 -12.29
N TYR A 281 -4.66 -6.24 -12.91
CA TYR A 281 -5.42 -5.01 -12.93
C TYR A 281 -5.38 -4.44 -14.35
N ALA A 282 -6.50 -4.46 -15.06
CA ALA A 282 -6.67 -3.76 -16.32
C ALA A 282 -7.23 -2.35 -16.04
N PHE A 283 -6.47 -1.33 -16.38
CA PHE A 283 -6.83 0.06 -16.19
C PHE A 283 -7.25 0.67 -17.51
N LEU A 284 -8.47 1.22 -17.56
CA LEU A 284 -9.04 1.86 -18.74
C LEU A 284 -9.35 3.32 -18.42
N ASP A 285 -8.85 4.24 -19.24
CA ASP A 285 -9.24 5.65 -19.24
C ASP A 285 -10.71 5.73 -19.68
N VAL A 286 -11.59 6.03 -18.74
CA VAL A 286 -13.04 6.13 -18.93
C VAL A 286 -13.61 7.23 -18.05
N PRO A 287 -14.69 7.93 -18.45
CA PRO A 287 -15.36 8.92 -17.61
C PRO A 287 -15.88 8.34 -16.29
N ALA A 288 -15.99 9.21 -15.27
CA ALA A 288 -16.58 8.84 -13.99
C ALA A 288 -18.03 8.37 -14.16
N GLY A 289 -18.46 7.35 -13.41
CA GLY A 289 -19.83 6.81 -13.50
C GLY A 289 -20.08 5.85 -14.66
N GLY A 290 -19.15 5.81 -15.62
CA GLY A 290 -19.10 4.80 -16.66
C GLY A 290 -20.10 4.98 -17.80
N ASP A 291 -20.20 6.21 -18.32
CA ASP A 291 -20.97 6.56 -19.53
C ASP A 291 -20.17 6.31 -20.83
N ASP A 292 -19.20 5.41 -20.80
CA ASP A 292 -18.41 4.95 -21.95
C ASP A 292 -18.63 3.44 -22.14
N LYS A 293 -18.61 2.98 -23.40
CA LYS A 293 -18.89 1.57 -23.71
C LYS A 293 -17.90 0.61 -23.03
N TRP A 294 -16.66 1.02 -22.78
CA TRP A 294 -15.65 0.19 -22.10
C TRP A 294 -15.69 0.35 -20.57
N ALA A 295 -16.58 1.20 -20.05
CA ALA A 295 -16.73 1.41 -18.63
C ALA A 295 -17.65 0.38 -17.97
N LYS A 296 -18.52 -0.28 -18.73
CA LYS A 296 -19.45 -1.31 -18.27
C LYS A 296 -19.58 -2.40 -19.33
N CYS A 297 -19.79 -3.64 -18.91
CA CYS A 297 -19.96 -4.75 -19.84
C CYS A 297 -21.40 -4.82 -20.42
N GLU A 298 -22.08 -3.70 -20.66
CA GLU A 298 -23.48 -3.72 -21.12
C GLU A 298 -23.64 -4.26 -22.57
N GLU A 299 -22.58 -4.16 -23.40
CA GLU A 299 -22.54 -4.73 -24.76
C GLU A 299 -21.93 -6.14 -24.82
N TRP A 300 -21.55 -6.73 -23.67
CA TRP A 300 -20.94 -8.07 -23.57
C TRP A 300 -21.66 -8.92 -22.52
N ASP A 301 -21.44 -10.23 -22.51
CA ASP A 301 -22.06 -11.11 -21.51
C ASP A 301 -21.51 -10.86 -20.09
N ASN A 302 -20.27 -10.39 -19.99
CA ASN A 302 -19.57 -10.12 -18.73
C ASN A 302 -18.32 -9.26 -18.95
N TYR A 303 -17.70 -8.81 -17.85
CA TYR A 303 -16.48 -7.99 -17.90
C TYR A 303 -15.27 -8.70 -18.52
N ARG A 304 -15.12 -10.03 -18.36
CA ARG A 304 -14.02 -10.76 -18.99
C ARG A 304 -14.12 -10.69 -20.50
N ASP A 305 -15.31 -10.87 -21.07
CA ASP A 305 -15.51 -10.84 -22.51
C ASP A 305 -15.31 -9.42 -23.08
N MET A 306 -15.74 -8.39 -22.35
CA MET A 306 -15.41 -6.99 -22.67
C MET A 306 -13.90 -6.74 -22.68
N LEU A 307 -13.18 -7.26 -21.67
CA LEU A 307 -11.72 -7.13 -21.61
C LEU A 307 -11.03 -7.93 -22.72
N MET A 308 -11.56 -9.10 -23.10
CA MET A 308 -11.03 -9.88 -24.23
C MET A 308 -11.18 -9.12 -25.55
N ASP A 309 -12.30 -8.43 -25.78
CA ASP A 309 -12.47 -7.54 -26.93
C ASP A 309 -11.48 -6.36 -26.87
N ARG A 310 -11.34 -5.75 -25.69
CA ARG A 310 -10.47 -4.57 -25.51
C ARG A 310 -8.97 -4.86 -25.64
N PHE A 311 -8.53 -6.02 -25.16
CA PHE A 311 -7.11 -6.42 -25.06
C PHE A 311 -6.76 -7.58 -26.01
N GLY A 312 -7.64 -7.95 -26.94
CA GLY A 312 -7.45 -9.13 -27.80
C GLY A 312 -6.19 -9.13 -28.66
N ASP A 313 -5.73 -7.93 -29.06
CA ASP A 313 -4.52 -7.73 -29.87
C ASP A 313 -3.25 -7.51 -29.03
N TRP A 314 -3.34 -7.63 -27.70
CA TRP A 314 -2.19 -7.47 -26.81
C TRP A 314 -1.32 -8.73 -26.80
N CYS A 315 -0.12 -8.60 -26.22
CA CYS A 315 0.81 -9.71 -26.17
C CYS A 315 0.17 -10.96 -25.50
N PRO A 316 0.60 -12.18 -25.90
CA PRO A 316 -0.04 -13.43 -25.44
C PRO A 316 -0.14 -13.56 -23.91
N ALA A 317 0.81 -12.95 -23.18
CA ALA A 317 0.79 -12.95 -21.73
C ALA A 317 -0.44 -12.24 -21.15
N VAL A 318 -0.90 -11.12 -21.73
CA VAL A 318 -2.09 -10.40 -21.25
C VAL A 318 -3.36 -11.17 -21.60
N VAL A 319 -3.45 -11.65 -22.83
CA VAL A 319 -4.60 -12.43 -23.33
C VAL A 319 -4.81 -13.70 -22.52
N GLU A 320 -3.74 -14.43 -22.21
CA GLU A 320 -3.79 -15.65 -21.41
C GLU A 320 -4.44 -15.43 -20.03
N ARG A 321 -4.10 -14.33 -19.36
CA ARG A 321 -4.65 -14.02 -18.02
C ARG A 321 -6.15 -13.83 -18.07
N LEU A 322 -6.63 -13.14 -19.10
CA LEU A 322 -8.07 -12.96 -19.34
C LEU A 322 -8.75 -14.30 -19.67
N GLN A 323 -8.13 -15.15 -20.50
CA GLN A 323 -8.63 -16.49 -20.84
C GLN A 323 -8.73 -17.42 -19.62
N CYS A 324 -7.76 -17.35 -18.70
CA CYS A 324 -7.73 -18.15 -17.48
C CYS A 324 -8.61 -17.59 -16.36
N THR A 325 -9.24 -16.43 -16.58
CA THR A 325 -10.12 -15.82 -15.59
C THR A 325 -11.54 -16.34 -15.73
N ARG A 326 -12.16 -16.69 -14.61
CA ARG A 326 -13.59 -16.97 -14.58
C ARG A 326 -14.37 -15.65 -14.69
N PRO A 327 -15.41 -15.56 -15.55
CA PRO A 327 -16.17 -14.34 -15.76
C PRO A 327 -16.63 -13.64 -14.47
N GLU A 328 -17.09 -14.42 -13.49
CA GLU A 328 -17.64 -13.95 -12.23
C GLU A 328 -16.59 -13.35 -11.27
N ASP A 329 -15.30 -13.62 -11.50
CA ASP A 329 -14.21 -13.12 -10.64
C ASP A 329 -13.76 -11.70 -11.02
N VAL A 330 -14.18 -11.18 -12.17
CA VAL A 330 -13.76 -9.85 -12.63
C VAL A 330 -14.54 -8.76 -11.93
N GLU A 331 -13.85 -8.01 -11.07
CA GLU A 331 -14.41 -6.86 -10.36
C GLU A 331 -14.02 -5.54 -11.03
N ARG A 332 -15.01 -4.66 -11.24
CA ARG A 332 -14.80 -3.27 -11.65
C ARG A 332 -14.76 -2.34 -10.44
N ARG A 333 -13.83 -1.39 -10.41
CA ARG A 333 -13.75 -0.33 -9.40
C ARG A 333 -13.37 1.01 -10.03
N ASP A 334 -14.08 2.07 -9.66
CA ASP A 334 -13.65 3.45 -9.97
C ASP A 334 -12.51 3.86 -9.04
N VAL A 335 -11.44 4.41 -9.62
CA VAL A 335 -10.30 4.85 -8.82
C VAL A 335 -10.49 6.29 -8.40
N ASN A 336 -10.42 6.51 -7.09
CA ASN A 336 -10.55 7.81 -6.48
C ASN A 336 -9.39 8.03 -5.50
N ASP A 337 -8.94 9.28 -5.40
CA ASP A 337 -7.98 9.72 -4.39
C ASP A 337 -8.50 10.94 -3.63
N LEU A 338 -7.69 11.44 -2.69
CA LEU A 338 -7.95 12.66 -1.95
C LEU A 338 -6.81 13.65 -2.21
N ALA A 339 -7.15 14.85 -2.63
CA ALA A 339 -6.16 15.92 -2.76
C ALA A 339 -5.43 16.13 -1.42
N PRO A 340 -4.09 16.27 -1.42
CA PRO A 340 -3.32 16.49 -0.20
C PRO A 340 -3.80 17.72 0.54
N ASP A 341 -4.09 17.57 1.83
CA ASP A 341 -4.55 18.64 2.71
C ASP A 341 -3.93 18.46 4.10
N PRO A 342 -3.22 19.46 4.66
CA PRO A 342 -2.46 19.32 5.90
C PRO A 342 -3.31 19.29 7.18
N ARG A 343 -4.64 19.51 7.09
CA ARG A 343 -5.56 19.54 8.25
C ARG A 343 -5.87 18.13 8.73
N TRP A 344 -4.91 17.49 9.40
CA TRP A 344 -5.04 16.11 9.91
C TRP A 344 -5.40 16.04 11.38
N VAL A 345 -5.37 17.17 12.10
CA VAL A 345 -5.49 17.22 13.55
C VAL A 345 -6.54 18.24 13.94
N ASP A 346 -7.38 17.88 14.91
CA ASP A 346 -8.34 18.75 15.59
C ASP A 346 -8.33 18.42 17.09
N GLY A 347 -7.68 19.27 17.89
CA GLY A 347 -7.50 19.03 19.33
C GLY A 347 -6.80 17.69 19.59
N ASN A 348 -7.52 16.76 20.22
CA ASN A 348 -7.03 15.44 20.59
C ASN A 348 -7.36 14.37 19.54
N VAL A 349 -7.75 14.78 18.33
CA VAL A 349 -8.13 13.90 17.23
C VAL A 349 -7.13 14.01 16.08
N ALA A 350 -6.70 12.89 15.50
CA ALA A 350 -5.87 12.86 14.30
C ALA A 350 -6.37 11.84 13.27
N LEU A 351 -6.20 12.16 11.98
CA LEU A 351 -6.51 11.26 10.87
C LEU A 351 -5.31 10.37 10.49
N LEU A 352 -5.59 9.14 10.05
CA LEU A 352 -4.59 8.14 9.67
C LEU A 352 -5.02 7.40 8.39
N GLY A 353 -4.07 7.09 7.50
CA GLY A 353 -4.33 6.22 6.36
C GLY A 353 -5.16 6.92 5.28
N ASP A 354 -6.03 6.17 4.63
CA ASP A 354 -6.89 6.70 3.57
C ASP A 354 -7.83 7.82 4.05
N ALA A 355 -8.06 7.96 5.37
CA ALA A 355 -8.82 9.09 5.91
C ALA A 355 -8.16 10.45 5.61
N CYS A 356 -6.83 10.53 5.56
CA CYS A 356 -6.10 11.79 5.29
C CYS A 356 -5.29 11.78 4.00
N HIS A 357 -4.82 10.61 3.54
CA HIS A 357 -3.88 10.51 2.43
C HIS A 357 -4.18 9.33 1.50
N ALA A 358 -5.46 9.12 1.16
CA ALA A 358 -5.85 8.17 0.13
C ALA A 358 -5.22 8.53 -1.22
N VAL A 359 -4.64 7.54 -1.88
CA VAL A 359 -3.82 7.70 -3.08
C VAL A 359 -4.21 6.68 -4.13
N GLN A 360 -3.97 7.04 -5.39
CA GLN A 360 -4.10 6.13 -6.52
C GLN A 360 -3.20 4.88 -6.37
N PRO A 361 -3.62 3.71 -6.87
CA PRO A 361 -2.93 2.45 -6.63
C PRO A 361 -1.64 2.28 -7.45
N ASN A 362 -1.27 3.23 -8.32
CA ASN A 362 -0.20 3.10 -9.31
C ASN A 362 1.18 2.78 -8.73
N LEU A 363 1.46 3.22 -7.50
CA LEU A 363 2.69 2.87 -6.79
C LEU A 363 2.51 1.76 -5.76
N GLY A 364 1.29 1.25 -5.55
CA GLY A 364 0.99 0.22 -4.55
C GLY A 364 1.25 0.68 -3.10
N GLN A 365 1.14 1.97 -2.81
CA GLN A 365 1.62 2.55 -1.54
C GLN A 365 0.53 2.90 -0.52
N GLY A 366 -0.77 2.79 -0.83
CA GLY A 366 -1.84 3.17 0.11
C GLY A 366 -1.75 2.48 1.47
N GLY A 367 -1.81 1.14 1.48
CA GLY A 367 -1.66 0.35 2.72
C GLY A 367 -0.28 0.51 3.37
N GLY A 368 0.79 0.59 2.57
CA GLY A 368 2.14 0.78 3.08
C GLY A 368 2.33 2.12 3.82
N GLN A 369 1.79 3.20 3.26
CA GLN A 369 1.83 4.52 3.91
C GLN A 369 0.97 4.55 5.18
N ALA A 370 -0.12 3.79 5.25
CA ALA A 370 -0.91 3.66 6.48
C ALA A 370 -0.13 2.97 7.60
N ILE A 371 0.63 1.91 7.29
CA ILE A 371 1.51 1.23 8.26
C ILE A 371 2.64 2.17 8.72
N GLU A 372 3.32 2.86 7.80
CA GLU A 372 4.35 3.86 8.16
C GLU A 372 3.78 4.97 9.07
N SER A 373 2.61 5.51 8.70
CA SER A 373 1.93 6.55 9.48
C SER A 373 1.57 6.05 10.89
N SER A 374 1.20 4.78 11.03
CA SER A 374 0.85 4.15 12.31
C SER A 374 2.04 4.12 13.27
N PHE A 375 3.22 3.71 12.76
CA PHE A 375 4.45 3.72 13.53
C PHE A 375 4.83 5.15 13.98
N VAL A 376 4.80 6.11 13.06
CA VAL A 376 5.19 7.50 13.37
C VAL A 376 4.22 8.15 14.36
N LEU A 377 2.92 7.88 14.24
CA LEU A 377 1.91 8.36 15.17
C LEU A 377 2.16 7.82 16.57
N ALA A 378 2.33 6.51 16.72
CA ALA A 378 2.62 5.89 18.02
C ALA A 378 3.91 6.43 18.65
N GLN A 379 4.97 6.62 17.84
CA GLN A 379 6.24 7.20 18.29
C GLN A 379 6.07 8.64 18.80
N GLU A 380 5.24 9.46 18.16
CA GLU A 380 5.02 10.84 18.64
C GLU A 380 4.14 10.88 19.89
N LEU A 381 3.11 10.03 19.97
CA LEU A 381 2.26 9.92 21.17
C LEU A 381 3.04 9.43 22.39
N ALA A 382 3.97 8.48 22.21
CA ALA A 382 4.82 7.97 23.29
C ALA A 382 5.71 9.04 23.94
N LYS A 383 5.94 10.17 23.25
CA LYS A 383 6.71 11.30 23.79
C LYS A 383 5.88 12.25 24.65
N ALA A 384 4.55 12.14 24.62
CA ALA A 384 3.68 12.98 25.42
C ALA A 384 3.71 12.52 26.89
N SER A 385 4.11 13.41 27.79
CA SER A 385 4.15 13.15 29.23
C SER A 385 2.82 13.45 29.94
N GLY A 386 1.83 13.98 29.21
CA GLY A 386 0.55 14.39 29.74
C GLY A 386 -0.51 14.60 28.64
N PRO A 387 -1.82 14.59 28.98
CA PRO A 387 -2.91 14.93 28.05
C PRO A 387 -2.74 16.29 27.36
N ASN A 388 -2.10 17.26 28.04
CA ASN A 388 -1.84 18.60 27.50
C ASN A 388 -0.82 18.61 26.35
N GLU A 389 -0.03 17.55 26.19
CA GLU A 389 0.98 17.43 25.12
C GLU A 389 0.49 16.61 23.92
N VAL A 390 -0.69 15.99 24.02
CA VAL A 390 -1.28 15.15 22.98
C VAL A 390 -1.42 15.92 21.68
N ASN A 391 -2.04 17.10 21.70
CA ASN A 391 -2.22 17.90 20.48
C ASN A 391 -0.89 18.21 19.80
N ALA A 392 0.14 18.60 20.58
CA ALA A 392 1.47 18.86 20.06
C ALA A 392 2.11 17.60 19.43
N ALA A 393 1.93 16.44 20.03
CA ALA A 393 2.37 15.16 19.47
C ALA A 393 1.67 14.83 18.15
N LEU A 394 0.35 14.99 18.09
CA LEU A 394 -0.43 14.77 16.86
C LEU A 394 -0.02 15.75 15.74
N MET A 395 0.24 17.01 16.08
CA MET A 395 0.75 18.00 15.12
C MET A 395 2.12 17.62 14.57
N ARG A 396 3.05 17.15 15.41
CA ARG A 396 4.36 16.63 14.95
C ARG A 396 4.19 15.42 14.04
N TYR A 397 3.28 14.50 14.36
CA TYR A 397 2.94 13.38 13.48
C TYR A 397 2.48 13.87 12.11
N SER A 398 1.50 14.78 12.07
CA SER A 398 0.96 15.34 10.83
C SER A 398 2.06 15.98 9.98
N MET A 399 2.88 16.84 10.58
CA MET A 399 3.99 17.49 9.88
C MET A 399 5.00 16.50 9.29
N ARG A 400 5.39 15.47 10.05
CA ARG A 400 6.35 14.44 9.62
C ARG A 400 5.83 13.60 8.45
N ARG A 401 4.51 13.40 8.36
CA ARG A 401 3.89 12.49 7.37
C ARG A 401 3.27 13.21 6.18
N PHE A 402 2.81 14.46 6.33
CA PHE A 402 2.12 15.19 5.27
C PHE A 402 2.98 15.33 4.00
N LEU A 403 4.24 15.77 4.13
CA LEU A 403 5.11 15.95 2.97
C LEU A 403 5.44 14.62 2.28
N ARG A 404 5.71 13.58 3.07
CA ARG A 404 6.02 12.23 2.58
C ARG A 404 4.84 11.62 1.81
N THR A 405 3.66 11.65 2.39
CA THR A 405 2.45 11.12 1.76
C THR A 405 1.99 11.97 0.57
N GLY A 406 2.18 13.30 0.64
CA GLY A 406 1.94 14.22 -0.48
C GLY A 406 2.85 13.95 -1.69
N ALA A 407 4.14 13.66 -1.45
CA ALA A 407 5.06 13.27 -2.51
C ALA A 407 4.68 11.92 -3.14
N ILE A 408 4.35 10.91 -2.33
CA ILE A 408 3.83 9.62 -2.84
C ILE A 408 2.55 9.81 -3.66
N HIS A 409 1.65 10.69 -3.22
CA HIS A 409 0.46 11.05 -3.96
C HIS A 409 0.79 11.67 -5.32
N GLY A 410 1.68 12.66 -5.36
CA GLY A 410 2.14 13.29 -6.60
C GLY A 410 2.78 12.29 -7.58
N LEU A 411 3.69 11.44 -7.08
CA LEU A 411 4.34 10.39 -7.88
C LEU A 411 3.34 9.35 -8.40
N SER A 412 2.31 9.00 -7.61
CA SER A 412 1.27 8.04 -8.05
C SER A 412 0.43 8.60 -9.19
N ARG A 413 0.02 9.88 -9.11
CA ARG A 413 -0.67 10.55 -10.22
C ARG A 413 0.22 10.65 -11.45
N MET A 414 1.49 11.01 -11.29
CA MET A 414 2.43 11.09 -12.40
C MET A 414 2.61 9.73 -13.09
N ALA A 415 2.74 8.65 -12.32
CA ALA A 415 2.83 7.30 -12.86
C ALA A 415 1.56 6.90 -13.65
N SER A 416 0.38 7.26 -13.15
CA SER A 416 -0.88 7.06 -13.90
C SER A 416 -0.88 7.78 -15.25
N ILE A 417 -0.51 9.06 -15.26
CA ILE A 417 -0.44 9.86 -16.50
C ILE A 417 0.58 9.26 -17.46
N MET A 418 1.76 8.90 -16.98
CA MET A 418 2.81 8.31 -17.83
C MET A 418 2.37 6.98 -18.44
N ASN A 419 1.66 6.14 -17.68
CA ASN A 419 1.22 4.83 -18.17
C ASN A 419 0.10 4.94 -19.22
N THR A 420 -0.78 5.94 -19.07
CA THR A 420 -1.93 6.16 -19.98
C THR A 420 -1.59 7.01 -21.21
N THR A 421 -0.54 7.83 -21.15
CA THR A 421 -0.09 8.66 -22.29
C THR A 421 0.96 7.97 -23.17
N TYR A 422 1.21 6.68 -22.93
CA TYR A 422 2.18 5.89 -23.70
C TYR A 422 1.78 5.81 -25.19
N LYS A 423 2.74 6.11 -26.07
CA LYS A 423 2.60 5.99 -27.53
C LYS A 423 3.72 5.13 -28.10
N ARG A 424 3.36 4.10 -28.85
CA ARG A 424 4.31 3.12 -29.39
C ARG A 424 5.08 3.68 -30.59
N PHE A 425 4.35 4.23 -31.57
CA PHE A 425 4.87 4.76 -32.83
C PHE A 425 4.44 6.21 -33.08
N LEU A 426 5.13 6.91 -33.98
CA LEU A 426 4.62 8.17 -34.54
C LEU A 426 3.30 7.90 -35.26
N GLY A 427 2.30 8.73 -35.01
CA GLY A 427 0.96 8.54 -35.57
C GLY A 427 0.00 7.74 -34.69
N SER A 428 0.48 7.01 -33.66
CA SER A 428 -0.40 6.29 -32.71
C SER A 428 -1.43 7.24 -32.10
N GLU A 429 -2.68 7.07 -32.50
CA GLU A 429 -3.77 8.06 -32.43
C GLU A 429 -3.45 9.36 -33.21
N PRO A 430 -4.00 9.54 -34.43
CA PRO A 430 -3.84 10.79 -35.15
C PRO A 430 -4.47 11.89 -34.32
N TYR A 431 -3.69 12.94 -34.06
CA TYR A 431 -4.14 13.99 -33.15
C TYR A 431 -5.49 14.56 -33.58
N ASP A 432 -6.45 14.61 -32.65
CA ASP A 432 -7.86 14.91 -32.97
C ASP A 432 -8.06 16.26 -33.66
N PHE A 433 -7.14 17.20 -33.44
CA PHE A 433 -7.14 18.51 -34.07
C PHE A 433 -6.81 18.50 -35.57
N TYR A 434 -6.26 17.41 -36.12
CA TYR A 434 -5.94 17.33 -37.54
C TYR A 434 -7.20 17.03 -38.38
N PRO A 435 -7.53 17.84 -39.40
CA PRO A 435 -8.59 17.50 -40.35
C PRO A 435 -8.13 16.41 -41.33
N GLN A 436 -9.07 15.78 -42.04
CA GLN A 436 -8.72 15.03 -43.25
C GLN A 436 -8.18 15.99 -44.32
N PRO A 437 -7.12 15.65 -45.09
CA PRO A 437 -6.48 14.34 -45.23
C PRO A 437 -5.27 14.09 -44.29
N VAL A 438 -4.98 15.01 -43.38
CA VAL A 438 -3.80 14.93 -42.50
C VAL A 438 -3.88 13.72 -41.57
N LYS A 439 -5.08 13.34 -41.11
CA LYS A 439 -5.28 12.08 -40.35
C LYS A 439 -4.82 10.84 -41.14
N LYS A 440 -5.20 10.70 -42.42
CA LYS A 440 -4.73 9.62 -43.30
C LYS A 440 -3.22 9.60 -43.52
N MET A 441 -2.58 10.76 -43.52
CA MET A 441 -1.12 10.83 -43.58
C MET A 441 -0.51 10.24 -42.30
N TRP A 442 -1.03 10.58 -41.12
CA TRP A 442 -0.55 10.04 -39.85
C TRP A 442 -0.82 8.54 -39.69
N GLU A 443 -1.96 8.04 -40.16
CA GLU A 443 -2.25 6.59 -40.23
C GLU A 443 -1.18 5.85 -41.05
N LYS A 444 -0.77 6.39 -42.20
CA LYS A 444 0.35 5.83 -42.99
C LYS A 444 1.71 5.94 -42.30
N VAL A 445 1.92 6.98 -41.49
CA VAL A 445 3.17 7.14 -40.71
C VAL A 445 3.24 6.09 -39.60
N GLU A 446 2.11 5.74 -39.01
CA GLU A 446 2.00 4.68 -38.01
C GLU A 446 2.36 3.30 -38.61
N GLU A 447 1.91 3.01 -39.84
CA GLU A 447 2.30 1.79 -40.58
C GLU A 447 3.82 1.66 -40.81
N MET A 448 4.56 2.78 -40.81
CA MET A 448 6.02 2.76 -40.91
C MET A 448 6.71 2.33 -39.60
N HIS A 449 5.96 2.11 -38.51
CA HIS A 449 6.46 1.63 -37.21
C HIS A 449 7.63 2.46 -36.65
N ILE A 450 7.65 3.78 -36.94
CA ILE A 450 8.71 4.68 -36.45
C ILE A 450 8.49 4.91 -34.96
N PRO A 451 9.45 4.57 -34.06
CA PRO A 451 9.27 4.75 -32.63
C PRO A 451 8.94 6.20 -32.27
N HIS A 452 7.94 6.40 -31.39
CA HIS A 452 7.56 7.75 -30.98
C HIS A 452 8.73 8.42 -30.23
N PRO A 453 9.15 9.66 -30.57
CA PRO A 453 10.27 10.34 -29.91
C PRO A 453 10.10 10.43 -28.39
N GLY A 454 8.88 10.65 -27.92
CA GLY A 454 8.53 10.66 -26.49
C GLY A 454 8.75 9.30 -25.79
N ARG A 455 8.66 8.18 -26.51
CA ARG A 455 8.97 6.84 -25.96
C ARG A 455 10.47 6.72 -25.67
N VAL A 456 11.31 7.16 -26.59
CA VAL A 456 12.78 7.12 -26.44
C VAL A 456 13.24 8.04 -25.31
N VAL A 457 12.81 9.30 -25.35
CA VAL A 457 13.13 10.31 -24.33
C VAL A 457 12.59 9.88 -22.96
N GLY A 458 11.36 9.36 -22.91
CA GLY A 458 10.76 8.83 -21.70
C GLY A 458 11.55 7.65 -21.12
N GLN A 459 12.03 6.73 -21.96
CA GLN A 459 12.84 5.60 -21.52
C GLN A 459 14.17 6.05 -20.89
N ILE A 460 14.85 7.00 -21.53
CA ILE A 460 16.09 7.60 -21.01
C ILE A 460 15.83 8.29 -19.67
N ALA A 461 14.75 9.07 -19.57
CA ALA A 461 14.36 9.74 -18.33
C ALA A 461 14.11 8.73 -17.21
N VAL A 462 13.33 7.67 -17.47
CA VAL A 462 13.07 6.58 -16.50
C VAL A 462 14.38 5.92 -16.08
N MET A 463 15.27 5.59 -17.02
CA MET A 463 16.58 5.02 -16.69
C MET A 463 17.42 5.93 -15.79
N ALA A 464 17.37 7.24 -16.01
CA ALA A 464 18.14 8.20 -15.22
C ALA A 464 17.57 8.44 -13.81
N THR A 465 16.25 8.34 -13.63
CA THR A 465 15.60 8.76 -12.38
C THR A 465 15.05 7.62 -11.53
N MET A 466 14.76 6.45 -12.11
CA MET A 466 13.96 5.43 -11.43
C MET A 466 14.65 4.85 -10.19
N ASP A 467 15.97 4.71 -10.18
CA ASP A 467 16.71 4.28 -8.99
C ASP A 467 16.45 5.19 -7.78
N ALA A 468 16.45 6.52 -8.00
CA ALA A 468 16.16 7.50 -6.95
C ALA A 468 14.68 7.46 -6.54
N VAL A 469 13.77 7.24 -7.49
CA VAL A 469 12.34 7.07 -7.22
C VAL A 469 12.08 5.81 -6.38
N LEU A 470 12.66 4.67 -6.73
CA LEU A 470 12.53 3.41 -5.99
C LEU A 470 13.13 3.52 -4.59
N ASP A 471 14.27 4.20 -4.43
CA ASP A 471 14.89 4.49 -3.12
C ASP A 471 13.99 5.41 -2.27
N TYR A 472 13.41 6.46 -2.87
CA TYR A 472 12.46 7.34 -2.18
C TYR A 472 11.16 6.62 -1.81
N VAL A 473 10.58 5.83 -2.72
CA VAL A 473 9.34 5.10 -2.47
C VAL A 473 9.57 4.00 -1.42
N GLY A 474 10.62 3.20 -1.58
CA GLY A 474 10.93 2.05 -0.73
C GLY A 474 11.64 2.36 0.59
N TYR A 475 12.19 3.56 0.78
CA TYR A 475 12.82 3.95 2.04
C TYR A 475 12.41 5.35 2.49
N GLY A 476 12.45 6.34 1.61
CA GLY A 476 12.17 7.75 1.95
C GLY A 476 13.41 8.63 2.06
N SER A 477 14.56 8.15 1.57
CA SER A 477 15.83 8.88 1.44
C SER A 477 15.78 9.97 0.37
N ASN A 478 16.72 10.91 0.42
CA ASN A 478 16.99 11.97 -0.57
C ASN A 478 16.18 13.28 -0.45
N ILE A 479 15.39 13.47 0.61
CA ILE A 479 14.85 14.78 0.97
C ILE A 479 15.35 15.15 2.39
N PRO A 480 15.96 16.34 2.61
CA PRO A 480 16.37 16.78 3.95
C PRO A 480 15.16 16.96 4.89
N GLN A 481 15.31 16.69 6.18
CA GLN A 481 14.36 17.15 7.21
C GLN A 481 14.62 18.63 7.48
N PRO A 482 13.96 19.54 6.72
CA PRO A 482 12.58 19.96 6.98
C PRO A 482 11.64 19.91 5.76
N LEU A 483 12.12 19.45 4.59
CA LEU A 483 11.38 19.44 3.32
C LEU A 483 10.64 18.12 3.06
N GLY A 484 10.52 17.26 4.06
CA GLY A 484 9.83 15.97 3.92
C GLY A 484 10.76 14.77 3.84
N GLY A 485 12.00 14.88 4.31
CA GLY A 485 12.81 13.72 4.68
C GLY A 485 12.01 12.84 5.61
N ALA A 486 11.58 11.68 5.13
CA ALA A 486 10.60 10.90 5.86
C ALA A 486 11.14 10.59 7.25
N ALA A 487 10.29 10.75 8.25
CA ALA A 487 10.36 9.90 9.42
C ALA A 487 10.30 8.46 8.91
N HIS A 488 11.47 7.85 8.68
CA HIS A 488 11.55 6.45 8.28
C HIS A 488 10.84 5.69 9.40
N GLY A 489 9.70 5.08 9.11
CA GLY A 489 8.91 4.31 10.08
C GLY A 489 9.60 3.02 10.53
N ASN A 490 10.91 2.97 10.36
CA ASN A 490 11.73 1.82 10.07
C ASN A 490 12.93 1.86 11.04
N GLY A 491 12.65 2.15 12.32
CA GLY A 491 13.58 2.57 13.37
C GLY A 491 15.05 2.17 13.20
N THR A 492 15.97 3.10 13.49
CA THR A 492 17.43 2.92 13.39
C THR A 492 18.01 1.82 14.30
N HIS A 493 17.17 1.23 15.16
CA HIS A 493 17.54 0.18 16.11
C HIS A 493 17.33 -1.24 15.54
N ARG A 494 16.83 -1.39 14.32
CA ARG A 494 16.62 -2.70 13.70
C ARG A 494 17.93 -3.36 13.31
N ILE A 495 17.96 -4.69 13.42
CA ILE A 495 19.02 -5.51 12.86
C ILE A 495 18.75 -5.62 11.35
N PRO A 496 19.68 -5.22 10.47
CA PRO A 496 19.51 -5.36 9.02
C PRO A 496 19.17 -6.79 8.63
N ARG A 497 18.14 -6.98 7.81
CA ARG A 497 17.80 -8.31 7.27
C ARG A 497 18.93 -8.78 6.35
N CYS A 498 19.39 -10.00 6.58
CA CYS A 498 20.19 -10.71 5.60
C CYS A 498 19.39 -10.83 4.31
N GLN A 499 20.02 -10.72 3.14
CA GLN A 499 19.37 -10.93 1.85
C GLN A 499 20.14 -11.93 0.99
N VAL A 500 20.79 -12.90 1.62
CA VAL A 500 21.52 -13.93 0.90
C VAL A 500 20.52 -14.96 0.37
N PRO A 501 20.52 -15.24 -0.95
CA PRO A 501 19.67 -16.29 -1.55
C PRO A 501 19.89 -17.64 -0.89
N GLY A 502 18.80 -18.33 -0.54
CA GLY A 502 18.80 -19.63 0.14
C GLY A 502 18.99 -19.56 1.66
N ILE A 503 19.25 -18.39 2.23
CA ILE A 503 19.32 -18.18 3.69
C ILE A 503 18.09 -17.40 4.17
N SER A 504 17.89 -16.21 3.61
CA SER A 504 16.86 -15.26 4.05
C SER A 504 16.04 -14.69 2.90
N SER A 505 16.30 -15.17 1.69
CA SER A 505 15.50 -14.95 0.49
C SER A 505 15.42 -16.26 -0.30
N PRO A 506 14.36 -16.51 -1.09
CA PRO A 506 14.28 -17.70 -1.92
C PRO A 506 15.52 -17.85 -2.82
N LYS A 507 16.03 -19.07 -2.96
CA LYS A 507 17.10 -19.34 -3.92
C LYS A 507 16.46 -19.44 -5.31
N ARG A 508 16.70 -18.44 -6.16
CA ARG A 508 16.22 -18.38 -7.55
C ARG A 508 17.32 -18.74 -8.54
N ASN A 509 16.93 -19.22 -9.71
CA ASN A 509 17.81 -19.37 -10.86
C ASN A 509 17.77 -18.09 -11.72
N LEU A 510 18.32 -17.00 -11.18
CA LEU A 510 18.37 -15.68 -11.78
C LEU A 510 19.82 -15.22 -11.93
N GLU A 511 20.17 -14.66 -13.08
CA GLU A 511 21.48 -14.10 -13.38
C GLU A 511 21.43 -12.56 -13.45
N GLU A 512 22.57 -11.90 -13.28
CA GLU A 512 22.66 -10.42 -13.40
C GLU A 512 22.13 -9.92 -14.76
N ALA A 513 22.29 -10.74 -15.81
CA ALA A 513 21.80 -10.44 -17.15
C ALA A 513 20.27 -10.39 -17.27
N ASP A 514 19.52 -11.06 -16.38
CA ASP A 514 18.05 -11.03 -16.37
C ASP A 514 17.52 -9.65 -15.96
N PHE A 515 18.29 -8.90 -15.16
CA PHE A 515 17.92 -7.56 -14.67
C PHE A 515 18.37 -6.43 -15.61
N LYS A 516 19.34 -6.68 -16.51
CA LYS A 516 19.87 -5.66 -17.42
C LYS A 516 18.91 -5.39 -18.58
N MET A 517 18.77 -4.12 -18.96
CA MET A 517 18.10 -3.75 -20.21
C MET A 517 18.90 -4.30 -21.41
N ARG A 518 18.21 -4.82 -22.42
CA ARG A 518 18.82 -5.31 -23.67
C ARG A 518 18.69 -4.24 -24.75
N GLY A 519 19.79 -3.80 -25.35
CA GLY A 519 19.80 -2.82 -26.45
C GLY A 519 19.90 -1.35 -26.03
N MET A 520 19.91 -0.44 -27.00
CA MET A 520 19.89 1.01 -26.78
C MET A 520 18.44 1.51 -26.63
N PRO A 521 18.16 2.51 -25.76
CA PRO A 521 16.82 3.07 -25.62
C PRO A 521 16.23 3.53 -26.96
N GLY A 522 14.97 3.19 -27.24
CA GLY A 522 14.29 3.53 -28.49
C GLY A 522 14.61 2.65 -29.70
N LEU A 523 15.56 1.74 -29.59
CA LEU A 523 15.88 0.71 -30.58
C LEU A 523 15.76 -0.64 -29.86
N ALA A 524 14.53 -1.10 -29.64
CA ALA A 524 14.32 -2.44 -29.12
C ALA A 524 14.78 -3.45 -30.19
N LYS A 525 16.01 -3.95 -29.99
CA LYS A 525 16.79 -4.91 -30.79
C LYS A 525 17.02 -4.61 -32.27
#